data_AF-A0A958XKM2-F1
#
_entry.id   AF-A0A958XKM2-F1
#
_cell.length_a   1.000
_cell.length_b   1.000
_cell.length_c   1.000
_cell.angle_alpha   90.00
_cell.angle_beta   90.00
_cell.angle_gamma   90.00
#
_symmetry.space_group_name_H-M   'P 1'
#
loop_
_entity.id
_entity.type
_entity.pdbx_description
1 polymer ?
#
loop_
_entity_poly.entity_id
_entity_poly.type
_entity_poly.pdbx_seq_one_letter_code
_entity_poly.pdbx_strand_id
1 'polypeptide(L)'
;GGTSIPVTNLADSQDKDTDPGNELQHLSLSGTTLSIDGGNSVDLASIDTDTDTDDQTLSFSGTTLSIEGGNSVDLASIDTDTDTDDQMLSLSGTTLSIEGGNSVDLASIDTDTDTDDQTLSLSGTTLSIADGNSVDLSALPGDNLGNHVATQNINLAGNSLVNGNAVT
;
A
#
# COMPACT_ATOMS: atom_id res chain seq x y z
N GLY A 1 -4.52 -9.87 -52.74
CA GLY A 1 -4.32 -11.06 -53.58
C GLY A 1 -5.56 -11.25 -54.41
N GLY A 2 -5.51 -10.99 -55.72
CA GLY A 2 -6.67 -11.10 -56.59
C GLY A 2 -6.99 -12.56 -56.88
N THR A 3 -8.19 -13.01 -56.51
CA THR A 3 -8.70 -14.33 -56.90
C THR A 3 -9.16 -14.24 -58.35
N SER A 4 -8.46 -14.93 -59.27
CA SER A 4 -9.02 -15.19 -60.59
C SER A 4 -10.23 -16.10 -60.42
N ILE A 5 -11.42 -15.64 -60.82
CA ILE A 5 -12.60 -16.49 -60.92
C ILE A 5 -12.44 -17.29 -62.21
N PRO A 6 -12.29 -18.63 -62.16
CA PRO A 6 -12.23 -19.42 -63.37
C PRO A 6 -13.64 -19.48 -63.97
N VAL A 7 -13.87 -18.68 -65.01
CA VAL A 7 -15.02 -18.84 -65.91
C VAL A 7 -14.77 -20.07 -66.77
N THR A 8 -15.10 -21.24 -66.25
CA THR A 8 -15.18 -22.46 -67.08
C THR A 8 -16.28 -22.23 -68.10
N ASN A 9 -15.93 -22.15 -69.38
CA ASN A 9 -16.84 -21.99 -70.52
C ASN A 9 -18.10 -22.81 -70.33
N LEU A 10 -19.22 -22.14 -70.05
CA LEU A 10 -20.53 -22.71 -70.29
C LEU A 10 -20.58 -22.94 -71.81
N ALA A 11 -20.88 -24.17 -72.24
CA ALA A 11 -20.87 -24.49 -73.66
C ALA A 11 -21.86 -23.62 -74.44
N ASP A 12 -21.44 -23.06 -75.58
CA ASP A 12 -22.12 -22.10 -76.49
C ASP A 12 -23.58 -22.47 -76.84
N SER A 13 -23.95 -23.73 -76.61
CA SER A 13 -25.33 -24.22 -76.76
C SER A 13 -26.34 -23.67 -75.75
N GLN A 14 -25.91 -22.98 -74.69
CA GLN A 14 -26.79 -22.60 -73.56
C GLN A 14 -27.07 -21.10 -73.41
N ASP A 15 -26.23 -20.19 -73.94
CA ASP A 15 -26.38 -18.74 -73.77
C ASP A 15 -26.89 -18.01 -75.03
N LYS A 16 -27.09 -18.72 -76.14
CA LYS A 16 -27.52 -18.17 -77.45
C LYS A 16 -26.54 -17.16 -78.07
N ASP A 17 -25.34 -17.06 -77.52
CA ASP A 17 -24.23 -16.41 -78.20
C ASP A 17 -23.43 -17.49 -78.93
N THR A 18 -23.03 -17.21 -80.17
CA THR A 18 -22.38 -18.21 -81.05
C THR A 18 -21.04 -17.70 -81.59
N ASP A 19 -20.53 -16.59 -81.05
CA ASP A 19 -19.28 -15.97 -81.48
C ASP A 19 -18.10 -16.36 -80.56
N PRO A 20 -17.35 -17.45 -80.89
CA PRO A 20 -16.26 -18.02 -80.08
C PRO A 20 -15.07 -17.08 -79.79
N GLY A 21 -15.12 -15.84 -80.29
CA GLY A 21 -14.13 -14.80 -80.03
C GLY A 21 -14.52 -13.84 -78.90
N ASN A 22 -15.74 -13.91 -78.38
CA ASN A 22 -16.26 -12.98 -77.37
C ASN A 22 -16.43 -13.61 -75.97
N GLU A 23 -16.00 -14.84 -75.75
CA GLU A 23 -16.22 -15.56 -74.48
C GLU A 23 -15.02 -15.47 -73.52
N LEU A 24 -13.96 -14.75 -73.88
CA LEU A 24 -12.77 -14.58 -73.05
C LEU A 24 -12.43 -13.10 -72.80
N GLN A 25 -13.39 -12.24 -72.44
CA GLN A 25 -13.00 -10.94 -71.89
C GLN A 25 -12.36 -11.13 -70.51
N HIS A 26 -11.08 -10.76 -70.41
CA HIS A 26 -10.40 -10.72 -69.14
C HIS A 26 -10.83 -9.49 -68.35
N LEU A 27 -11.42 -9.71 -67.18
CA LEU A 27 -11.65 -8.67 -66.19
C LEU A 27 -10.37 -8.49 -65.36
N SER A 28 -9.90 -7.25 -65.25
CA SER A 28 -8.75 -6.90 -64.40
C SER A 28 -9.11 -5.77 -63.45
N LEU A 29 -8.68 -5.89 -62.20
CA LEU A 29 -8.82 -4.85 -61.19
C LEU A 29 -7.43 -4.33 -60.81
N SER A 30 -7.19 -3.04 -61.03
CA SER A 30 -5.95 -2.36 -60.65
C SER A 30 -6.29 -1.09 -59.87
N GLY A 31 -5.90 -1.04 -58.60
CA GLY A 31 -6.43 -0.03 -57.68
C GLY A 31 -7.95 -0.16 -57.58
N THR A 32 -8.67 0.94 -57.80
CA THR A 32 -10.14 1.00 -57.81
C THR A 32 -10.75 0.78 -59.19
N THR A 33 -9.94 0.59 -60.23
CA THR A 33 -10.42 0.59 -61.61
C THR A 33 -10.61 -0.84 -62.12
N LEU A 34 -11.87 -1.22 -62.39
CA LEU A 34 -12.25 -2.48 -63.03
C LEU A 34 -12.26 -2.30 -64.56
N SER A 35 -11.45 -3.06 -65.28
CA SER A 35 -11.33 -2.98 -66.74
C SER A 35 -11.67 -4.30 -67.41
N ILE A 36 -12.39 -4.21 -68.53
CA ILE A 36 -12.71 -5.32 -69.43
C ILE A 36 -11.74 -5.26 -70.62
N ASP A 37 -11.04 -6.35 -70.92
CA ASP A 37 -10.10 -6.37 -72.05
C ASP A 37 -10.78 -6.04 -73.38
N GLY A 38 -10.19 -5.12 -74.15
CA GLY A 38 -10.78 -4.55 -75.36
C GLY A 38 -12.08 -3.73 -75.16
N GLY A 39 -12.52 -3.54 -73.92
CA GLY A 39 -13.80 -2.93 -73.55
C GLY A 39 -13.66 -1.67 -72.70
N ASN A 40 -14.71 -1.40 -71.92
CA ASN A 40 -14.77 -0.23 -71.05
C ASN A 40 -14.04 -0.47 -69.72
N SER A 41 -13.79 0.63 -69.03
CA SER A 41 -13.25 0.64 -67.68
C SER A 41 -14.19 1.43 -66.77
N VAL A 42 -14.35 0.97 -65.53
CA VAL A 42 -15.19 1.59 -64.51
C VAL A 42 -14.33 1.89 -63.28
N ASP A 43 -14.33 3.14 -62.84
CA ASP A 43 -13.72 3.53 -61.58
C ASP A 43 -14.68 3.24 -60.42
N LEU A 44 -14.28 2.33 -59.55
CA LEU A 44 -14.99 1.93 -58.35
C LEU A 44 -14.54 2.71 -57.11
N ALA A 45 -13.72 3.76 -57.24
CA ALA A 45 -13.22 4.55 -56.10
C ALA A 45 -14.35 5.18 -55.28
N SER A 46 -15.47 5.46 -55.94
CA SER A 46 -16.67 5.97 -55.28
C SER A 46 -17.50 4.91 -54.54
N ILE A 47 -17.20 3.63 -54.75
CA ILE A 47 -17.87 2.46 -54.16
C ILE A 47 -17.01 1.87 -53.03
N ASP A 48 -15.69 2.07 -53.08
CA ASP A 48 -14.78 1.80 -51.96
C ASP A 48 -14.97 2.87 -50.87
N THR A 49 -16.08 2.74 -50.13
CA THR A 49 -16.39 3.59 -48.98
C THR A 49 -15.78 3.06 -47.68
N ASP A 50 -15.08 1.93 -47.73
CA ASP A 50 -14.51 1.28 -46.56
C ASP A 50 -13.11 1.83 -46.30
N THR A 51 -13.07 3.11 -45.94
CA THR A 51 -11.91 3.61 -45.20
C THR A 51 -12.06 3.07 -43.78
N ASP A 52 -11.44 1.92 -43.49
CA ASP A 52 -11.26 1.33 -42.16
C ASP A 52 -10.56 2.32 -41.20
N THR A 53 -11.23 3.42 -40.85
CA THR A 53 -10.78 4.42 -39.88
C THR A 53 -11.59 4.27 -38.61
N ASP A 54 -11.75 3.03 -38.14
CA ASP A 54 -12.30 2.70 -36.83
C ASP A 54 -11.38 3.13 -35.66
N ASP A 55 -10.55 4.16 -35.86
CA ASP A 55 -9.79 4.80 -34.81
C ASP A 55 -10.77 5.61 -33.95
N GLN A 56 -11.34 4.99 -32.91
CA GLN A 56 -12.14 5.71 -31.93
C GLN A 56 -11.27 6.23 -30.79
N THR A 57 -11.35 7.53 -30.51
CA THR A 57 -10.79 8.09 -29.29
C THR A 57 -11.73 7.80 -28.10
N LEU A 58 -11.21 7.14 -27.07
CA LEU A 58 -11.88 6.98 -25.79
C LEU A 58 -11.43 8.10 -24.83
N SER A 59 -12.38 8.72 -24.12
CA SER A 59 -12.09 9.79 -23.16
C SER A 59 -12.92 9.66 -21.89
N PHE A 60 -12.38 10.17 -20.79
CA PHE A 60 -13.06 10.25 -19.49
C PHE A 60 -13.35 11.70 -19.10
N SER A 61 -14.55 11.93 -18.57
CA SER A 61 -14.91 13.15 -17.83
C SER A 61 -15.62 12.73 -16.55
N GLY A 62 -14.93 12.87 -15.41
CA GLY A 62 -15.38 12.22 -14.17
C GLY A 62 -15.49 10.70 -14.36
N THR A 63 -16.64 10.13 -14.01
CA THR A 63 -16.96 8.69 -14.14
C THR A 63 -17.49 8.29 -15.52
N THR A 64 -17.63 9.24 -16.44
CA THR A 64 -18.27 9.01 -17.73
C THR A 64 -17.23 8.69 -18.81
N LEU A 65 -17.31 7.49 -19.38
CA LEU A 65 -16.50 7.05 -20.53
C LEU A 65 -17.23 7.40 -21.83
N SER A 66 -16.57 8.12 -22.72
CA SER A 66 -17.13 8.53 -24.02
C SER A 66 -16.32 8.02 -25.20
N ILE A 67 -17.01 7.57 -26.25
CA ILE A 67 -16.44 7.15 -27.53
C ILE A 67 -16.60 8.32 -28.53
N GLU A 68 -15.54 8.69 -29.23
CA GLU A 68 -15.58 9.73 -30.27
C GLU A 68 -16.65 9.43 -31.32
N GLY A 69 -17.55 10.39 -31.56
CA GLY A 69 -18.68 10.22 -32.50
C GLY A 69 -19.73 9.19 -32.08
N GLY A 70 -19.57 8.57 -30.91
CA GLY A 70 -20.39 7.45 -30.44
C GLY A 70 -21.17 7.77 -29.16
N ASN A 71 -21.45 6.71 -28.40
CA ASN A 71 -22.18 6.79 -27.15
C ASN A 71 -21.25 7.14 -25.98
N SER A 72 -21.89 7.45 -24.85
CA SER A 72 -21.25 7.65 -23.57
C SER A 72 -21.88 6.74 -22.52
N VAL A 73 -21.08 6.27 -21.58
CA VAL A 73 -21.50 5.38 -20.49
C VAL A 73 -21.05 5.97 -19.17
N ASP A 74 -21.98 6.18 -18.24
CA ASP A 74 -21.67 6.56 -16.87
C ASP A 74 -21.29 5.33 -16.05
N LEU A 75 -20.04 5.30 -15.57
CA LEU A 75 -19.49 4.23 -14.75
C LEU A 75 -19.54 4.54 -13.25
N ALA A 76 -20.23 5.60 -12.82
CA ALA A 76 -20.33 5.98 -11.39
C ALA A 76 -20.88 4.87 -10.51
N SER A 77 -21.73 3.99 -11.07
CA SER A 77 -22.29 2.85 -10.34
C SER A 77 -21.32 1.66 -10.18
N ILE A 78 -20.23 1.64 -10.95
CA ILE A 78 -19.19 0.60 -10.94
C ILE A 78 -17.97 1.08 -10.14
N ASP A 79 -17.78 2.39 -10.05
CA ASP A 79 -16.85 3.03 -9.10
C ASP A 79 -17.40 2.90 -7.66
N THR A 80 -17.39 1.67 -7.16
CA THR A 80 -17.75 1.35 -5.77
C THR A 80 -16.57 1.56 -4.82
N ASP A 81 -15.39 1.82 -5.38
CA ASP A 81 -14.16 2.07 -4.64
C ASP A 81 -14.05 3.57 -4.37
N THR A 82 -15.04 4.11 -3.65
CA THR A 82 -14.74 5.29 -2.86
C THR A 82 -13.63 4.86 -1.92
N ASP A 83 -12.41 5.41 -2.08
CA ASP A 83 -11.23 5.27 -1.20
C ASP A 83 -11.62 5.51 0.29
N THR A 84 -12.39 4.59 0.86
CA THR A 84 -12.92 4.60 2.22
C THR A 84 -12.09 3.69 3.11
N ASP A 85 -10.96 3.24 2.59
CA ASP A 85 -9.91 2.54 3.31
C ASP A 85 -9.20 3.45 4.33
N ASP A 86 -9.51 4.74 4.33
CA ASP A 86 -9.17 5.67 5.42
C ASP A 86 -9.90 5.26 6.70
N GLN A 87 -9.38 4.24 7.39
CA GLN A 87 -9.88 3.84 8.70
C GLN A 87 -9.25 4.73 9.78
N MET A 88 -10.09 5.39 10.58
CA MET A 88 -9.61 6.10 11.75
C MET A 88 -9.25 5.12 12.87
N LEU A 89 -7.99 5.16 13.33
CA LEU A 89 -7.57 4.50 14.56
C LEU A 89 -7.74 5.46 15.73
N SER A 90 -8.37 4.99 16.80
CA SER A 90 -8.55 5.76 18.03
C SER A 90 -8.11 4.96 19.25
N LEU A 91 -7.44 5.64 20.20
CA LEU A 91 -7.04 5.07 21.48
C LEU A 91 -7.78 5.82 22.59
N SER A 92 -8.55 5.09 23.40
CA SER A 92 -9.22 5.62 24.59
C SER A 92 -8.90 4.73 25.79
N GLY A 93 -8.22 5.28 26.79
CA GLY A 93 -7.62 4.48 27.85
C GLY A 93 -6.64 3.47 27.24
N THR A 94 -6.87 2.18 27.48
CA THR A 94 -6.08 1.06 26.94
C THR A 94 -6.67 0.44 25.68
N THR A 95 -7.81 0.94 25.20
CA THR A 95 -8.58 0.30 24.13
C THR A 95 -8.29 0.98 22.78
N LEU A 96 -7.64 0.24 21.87
CA LEU A 96 -7.38 0.64 20.49
C LEU A 96 -8.54 0.18 19.59
N SER A 97 -9.17 1.11 18.87
CA SER A 97 -10.32 0.81 18.00
C SER A 97 -10.07 1.28 16.56
N ILE A 98 -10.55 0.49 15.60
CA ILE A 98 -10.55 0.80 14.16
C ILE A 98 -11.97 1.21 13.76
N GLU A 99 -12.11 2.33 13.05
CA GLU A 99 -13.40 2.79 12.52
C GLU A 99 -14.10 1.71 11.66
N GLY A 100 -15.36 1.42 11.97
CA GLY A 100 -16.12 0.34 11.32
C GLY A 100 -15.60 -1.08 11.59
N GLY A 101 -14.55 -1.22 12.41
CA GLY A 101 -13.84 -2.47 12.66
C GLY A 101 -13.91 -2.94 14.12
N ASN A 102 -12.92 -3.75 14.49
CA ASN A 102 -12.80 -4.30 15.83
C ASN A 102 -12.08 -3.34 16.78
N SER A 103 -12.15 -3.69 18.06
CA SER A 103 -11.42 -3.04 19.14
C SER A 103 -10.56 -4.07 19.87
N VAL A 104 -9.40 -3.64 20.35
CA VAL A 104 -8.44 -4.45 21.11
C VAL A 104 -8.12 -3.73 22.41
N ASP A 105 -8.29 -4.43 23.53
CA ASP A 105 -7.82 -3.95 24.83
C ASP A 105 -6.34 -4.29 25.01
N LEU A 106 -5.52 -3.26 25.16
CA LEU A 106 -4.07 -3.34 25.34
C LEU A 106 -3.67 -3.29 26.83
N ALA A 107 -4.63 -3.30 27.77
CA ALA A 107 -4.34 -3.23 29.21
C ALA A 107 -3.41 -4.35 29.69
N SER A 108 -3.46 -5.51 29.03
CA SER A 108 -2.57 -6.64 29.37
C SER A 108 -1.18 -6.54 28.77
N ILE A 109 -0.91 -5.59 27.87
CA ILE A 109 0.41 -5.36 27.26
C ILE A 109 1.22 -4.38 28.12
N ASP A 110 0.55 -3.46 28.80
CA ASP A 110 1.16 -2.61 29.83
C ASP A 110 1.33 -3.40 31.13
N THR A 111 2.25 -4.38 31.11
CA THR A 111 2.64 -5.14 32.32
C THR A 111 3.68 -4.41 33.15
N ASP A 112 4.20 -3.29 32.65
CA ASP A 112 5.22 -2.48 33.30
C ASP A 112 4.55 -1.24 33.88
N THR A 113 3.66 -1.46 34.85
CA THR A 113 3.48 -0.45 35.87
C THR A 113 4.87 -0.23 36.45
N ASP A 114 5.48 0.95 36.22
CA ASP A 114 6.74 1.42 36.81
C ASP A 114 6.73 1.16 38.33
N THR A 115 7.00 -0.08 38.73
CA THR A 115 7.05 -0.55 40.12
C THR A 115 8.47 -0.47 40.65
N ASP A 116 9.34 0.22 39.90
CA ASP A 116 10.67 0.65 40.29
C ASP A 116 10.66 1.73 41.39
N ASP A 117 9.52 1.97 42.04
CA ASP A 117 9.40 2.67 43.32
C ASP A 117 10.09 1.86 44.45
N GLN A 118 11.41 1.84 44.40
CA GLN A 118 12.26 1.16 45.37
C GLN A 118 12.32 1.96 46.67
N THR A 119 11.57 1.53 47.70
CA THR A 119 11.71 2.10 49.04
C THR A 119 12.91 1.46 49.75
N LEU A 120 13.91 2.27 50.11
CA LEU A 120 15.02 1.82 50.96
C LEU A 120 14.66 2.02 52.43
N SER A 121 14.90 1.00 53.25
CA SER A 121 14.71 1.06 54.70
C SER A 121 15.94 0.54 55.44
N LEU A 122 16.24 1.16 56.58
CA LEU A 122 17.31 0.72 57.48
C LEU A 122 16.71 0.37 58.84
N SER A 123 16.85 -0.89 59.24
CA SER A 123 16.45 -1.38 60.56
C SER A 123 17.66 -2.01 61.25
N GLY A 124 18.12 -1.41 62.34
CA GLY A 124 19.40 -1.79 62.95
C GLY A 124 20.56 -1.57 61.96
N THR A 125 21.26 -2.65 61.60
CA THR A 125 22.37 -2.64 60.62
C THR A 125 21.97 -3.22 59.27
N THR A 126 20.69 -3.49 59.05
CA THR A 126 20.22 -4.16 57.83
C THR A 126 19.56 -3.15 56.90
N LEU A 127 20.17 -2.91 55.74
CA LEU A 127 19.63 -2.09 54.66
C LEU A 127 18.82 -2.98 53.72
N SER A 128 17.53 -2.69 53.56
CA SER A 128 16.62 -3.46 52.71
C SER A 128 16.01 -2.58 51.61
N ILE A 129 15.83 -3.17 50.44
CA ILE A 129 15.11 -2.60 49.30
C ILE A 129 13.72 -3.24 49.24
N ALA A 130 12.65 -2.46 49.09
CA ALA A 130 11.29 -2.99 48.95
C ALA A 130 11.20 -4.02 47.81
N ASP A 131 10.60 -5.18 48.10
CA ASP A 131 10.53 -6.34 47.19
C ASP A 131 11.88 -6.82 46.63
N GLY A 132 12.98 -6.36 47.21
CA GLY A 132 14.35 -6.62 46.78
C GLY A 132 15.18 -7.34 47.83
N ASN A 133 16.49 -7.28 47.63
CA ASN A 133 17.45 -7.88 48.55
C ASN A 133 17.67 -7.02 49.79
N SER A 134 18.27 -7.65 50.79
CA SER A 134 18.77 -7.00 51.99
C SER A 134 20.27 -7.20 52.14
N VAL A 135 20.95 -6.18 52.63
CA VAL A 135 22.39 -6.20 52.92
C VAL A 135 22.60 -6.02 54.42
N ASP A 136 23.35 -6.92 55.04
CA ASP A 136 23.78 -6.76 56.43
C ASP A 136 25.07 -5.92 56.49
N LEU A 137 24.98 -4.78 57.16
CA LEU A 137 26.06 -3.84 57.36
C LEU A 137 26.72 -4.02 58.74
N SER A 138 26.37 -5.05 59.51
CA SER A 138 26.91 -5.29 60.86
C SER A 138 28.42 -5.50 60.89
N ALA A 139 28.99 -6.00 59.78
CA ALA A 139 30.42 -6.20 59.61
C ALA A 139 31.20 -4.91 59.28
N LEU A 140 30.52 -3.80 58.99
CA LEU A 140 31.19 -2.52 58.79
C LEU A 140 31.67 -2.00 60.15
N PRO A 141 32.97 -1.72 60.30
CA PRO A 141 33.47 -1.14 61.54
C PRO A 141 32.77 0.21 61.76
N GLY A 142 32.23 0.40 62.96
CA GLY A 142 31.74 1.72 63.37
C GLY A 142 32.86 2.76 63.26
N ASP A 143 32.49 4.03 63.05
CA ASP A 143 33.46 5.13 63.03
C ASP A 143 34.22 5.19 64.37
N ASN A 144 35.54 5.34 64.31
CA ASN A 144 36.38 5.48 65.49
C ASN A 144 36.65 6.95 65.84
N LEU A 145 35.98 7.88 65.16
CA LEU A 145 36.15 9.34 65.25
C LEU A 145 37.59 9.81 64.92
N GLY A 146 38.52 8.92 64.60
CA GLY A 146 39.92 9.24 64.40
C GLY A 146 40.59 9.98 65.57
N ASN A 147 41.74 10.60 65.29
CA ASN A 147 42.39 11.50 66.23
C ASN A 147 41.76 12.90 66.14
N HIS A 148 41.32 13.43 67.28
CA HIS A 148 40.81 14.79 67.38
C HIS A 148 41.63 15.62 68.38
N VAL A 149 41.89 16.89 68.04
CA VAL A 149 42.43 17.90 68.96
C VAL A 149 41.30 18.86 69.29
N ALA A 150 40.75 18.76 70.49
CA ALA A 150 39.74 19.69 70.95
C ALA A 150 40.37 21.07 71.22
N THR A 151 39.90 22.11 70.53
CA THR A 151 40.32 23.49 70.77
C THR A 151 39.39 24.23 71.75
N GLN A 152 38.32 23.56 72.18
CA GLN A 152 37.34 24.05 73.16
C GLN A 152 36.88 22.89 74.07
N ASN A 153 36.23 23.23 75.18
CA ASN A 153 35.66 22.24 76.10
C ASN A 153 34.58 21.41 75.39
N ILE A 154 34.69 20.08 75.46
CA ILE A 154 33.64 19.17 74.96
C ILE A 154 32.61 18.94 76.08
N ASN A 155 31.36 19.37 75.87
CA ASN A 155 30.25 19.11 76.79
C ASN A 155 29.48 17.85 76.35
N LEU A 156 29.60 16.76 77.12
CA LEU A 156 28.93 15.48 76.84
C LEU A 156 27.55 15.34 77.50
N ALA A 157 27.03 16.37 78.15
CA ALA A 157 25.72 16.38 78.82
C ALA A 157 25.48 15.16 79.74
N GLY A 158 26.53 14.67 80.40
CA GLY A 158 26.48 13.51 81.30
C GLY A 158 26.81 12.16 80.66
N ASN A 159 27.06 12.10 79.35
CA ASN A 159 27.49 10.87 78.69
C ASN A 159 28.96 10.55 78.99
N SER A 160 29.28 9.27 79.18
CA SER A 160 30.66 8.80 79.40
C SER A 160 31.38 8.52 78.10
N LEU A 161 32.65 8.91 78.04
CA LEU A 161 33.60 8.38 77.06
C LEU A 161 34.00 6.97 77.51
N VAL A 162 33.60 5.96 76.74
CA VAL A 162 34.00 4.57 76.97
C VAL A 162 34.97 4.14 75.86
N ASN A 163 35.91 3.24 76.17
CA ASN A 163 37.02 2.80 75.28
C ASN A 163 38.10 3.83 74.93
N GLY A 164 38.21 4.96 75.64
CA GLY A 164 39.40 5.81 75.56
C GLY A 164 40.58 5.18 76.31
N ASN A 165 41.66 4.80 75.62
CA ASN A 165 42.82 4.17 76.25
C ASN A 165 43.62 5.14 77.15
N ALA A 166 43.37 6.44 77.05
CA ALA A 166 43.59 7.47 78.07
C ALA A 166 43.00 8.79 77.54
N VAL A 167 42.40 9.60 78.42
CA VAL A 167 42.15 11.02 78.16
C VAL A 167 43.32 11.77 78.77
N THR A 168 44.25 12.27 77.96
CA THR A 168 45.35 13.14 78.40
C THR A 168 45.13 14.55 77.91
#